data_AF-A0A5B8IID8-F1
#
_entry.id   AF-A0A5B8IID8-F1
#
_cell.length_a   1.000
_cell.length_b   1.000
_cell.length_c   1.000
_cell.angle_alpha   90.00
_cell.angle_beta   90.00
_cell.angle_gamma   90.00
#
_symmetry.space_group_name_H-M   'P 1'
#
loop_
_entity.id
_entity.type
_entity.pdbx_description
1 polymer ?
#
loop_
_entity_poly.entity_id
_entity_poly.type
_entity_poly.pdbx_seq_one_letter_code
_entity_poly.pdbx_strand_id
1 'polypeptide(L)'
;MVDGAFAPRPDTGSEPLSPGQLLGHPGLLRAWRAVAGEKLGLGGPLSQVDVATAIGRSRGWYQNLENGARPKMDREVLDSLAKVLLLGRDEHQALVLALMDGALTTIPDSFGDETVRRDLQMMLDQQLPNPAYLTDRVWNIIGYNAAMAALWPWVKEPGANLIRWAMLSDEARLQYVDWQHHATEYVKLLRFASAQYPHDAELSKLITDVKADLVCGRFWDTDIAAVSESRDGHLFKMILPSMDYQPVEVISHVLFPVSLPGARAVIITWAGTDEDATPATTVTGQPTDRTPERPSVPWPDLPPALSGHAVRRLTVSPAEAVELAGPHAVPLPLLGALLGGDDCRLVLAPDAGTVICSTRHPDGEWDVRESSAADLLAELPVGAPAGDTLAEYKLLLRATLPDDPAEATRACHTRLREAQDRAEALAQVHDELLTAPRMPAAS
;
A
#
# COMPACT_ATOMS: atom_id res chain seq x y z
N MET A 1 -46.41 -6.12 -38.86
CA MET A 1 -46.95 -6.62 -37.58
C MET A 1 -46.83 -8.13 -37.61
N VAL A 2 -45.77 -8.68 -37.01
CA VAL A 2 -45.66 -10.12 -36.78
C VAL A 2 -45.13 -10.29 -35.36
N ASP A 3 -46.06 -10.69 -34.50
CA ASP A 3 -45.86 -11.25 -33.17
C ASP A 3 -45.01 -12.53 -33.25
N GLY A 4 -44.09 -12.70 -32.31
CA GLY A 4 -43.22 -13.87 -32.23
C GLY A 4 -42.54 -13.93 -30.87
N ALA A 5 -43.29 -14.35 -29.86
CA ALA A 5 -42.88 -14.49 -28.48
C ALA A 5 -41.56 -15.27 -28.31
N PHE A 6 -40.57 -14.63 -27.70
CA PHE A 6 -39.41 -15.30 -27.11
C PHE A 6 -39.85 -16.03 -25.84
N ALA A 7 -40.10 -17.33 -25.95
CA ALA A 7 -40.21 -18.20 -24.79
C ALA A 7 -38.80 -18.68 -24.38
N PRO A 8 -38.33 -18.42 -23.15
CA PRO A 8 -37.06 -18.95 -22.67
C PRO A 8 -37.17 -20.46 -22.48
N ARG A 9 -36.27 -21.22 -23.11
CA ARG A 9 -36.08 -22.64 -22.79
C ARG A 9 -35.16 -22.73 -21.56
N PRO A 10 -35.54 -23.42 -20.49
CA PRO A 10 -34.67 -23.62 -19.34
C PRO A 10 -33.52 -24.57 -19.73
N ASP A 11 -32.28 -24.09 -19.60
CA ASP A 11 -31.08 -24.91 -19.71
C ASP A 11 -30.89 -25.69 -18.39
N THR A 12 -31.46 -26.88 -18.32
CA THR A 12 -31.49 -27.73 -17.10
C THR A 12 -30.20 -28.51 -16.91
N GLY A 13 -29.05 -27.81 -16.86
CA GLY A 13 -27.74 -28.47 -16.80
C GLY A 13 -26.63 -27.69 -16.10
N SER A 14 -26.95 -26.72 -15.25
CA SER A 14 -25.92 -25.97 -14.51
C SER A 14 -25.70 -26.57 -13.13
N GLU A 15 -24.80 -27.55 -13.00
CA GLU A 15 -24.19 -27.86 -11.70
C GLU A 15 -23.45 -26.60 -11.19
N PRO A 16 -23.47 -26.32 -9.88
CA PRO A 16 -22.64 -25.26 -9.33
C PRO A 16 -21.17 -25.58 -9.62
N LEU A 17 -20.51 -24.66 -10.34
CA LEU A 17 -19.12 -24.80 -10.77
C LEU A 17 -18.21 -25.03 -9.57
N SER A 18 -17.32 -26.02 -9.64
CA SER A 18 -16.38 -26.28 -8.55
C SER A 18 -15.34 -25.16 -8.47
N PRO A 19 -14.80 -24.82 -7.28
CA PRO A 19 -13.84 -23.73 -7.10
C PRO A 19 -12.59 -23.84 -7.98
N GLY A 20 -12.22 -25.02 -8.48
CA GLY A 20 -11.10 -25.22 -9.40
C GLY A 20 -11.37 -24.77 -10.84
N GLN A 21 -12.64 -24.66 -11.25
CA GLN A 21 -13.07 -24.28 -12.60
C GLN A 21 -13.20 -22.76 -12.82
N LEU A 22 -12.91 -21.97 -11.78
CA LEU A 22 -13.01 -20.49 -11.80
C LEU A 22 -11.66 -19.78 -12.03
N LEU A 23 -10.59 -20.52 -12.31
CA LEU A 23 -9.27 -19.95 -12.59
C LEU A 23 -9.13 -19.59 -14.08
N GLY A 24 -8.66 -18.37 -14.34
CA GLY A 24 -8.38 -17.87 -15.69
C GLY A 24 -9.64 -17.55 -16.52
N HIS A 25 -9.42 -17.25 -17.80
CA HIS A 25 -10.45 -16.81 -18.74
C HIS A 25 -11.68 -17.73 -18.86
N PRO A 26 -11.59 -19.07 -18.76
CA PRO A 26 -12.75 -19.97 -18.89
C PRO A 26 -13.77 -19.76 -17.77
N GLY A 27 -13.27 -19.60 -16.55
CA GLY A 27 -14.10 -19.35 -15.37
C GLY A 27 -14.79 -18.01 -15.45
N LEU A 28 -14.05 -16.96 -15.82
CA LEU A 28 -14.57 -15.61 -15.99
C LEU A 28 -15.65 -15.53 -17.06
N LEU A 29 -15.46 -16.16 -18.22
CA LEU A 29 -16.47 -16.19 -19.29
C LEU A 29 -17.79 -16.82 -18.82
N ARG A 30 -17.72 -17.94 -18.09
CA ARG A 30 -18.91 -18.58 -17.52
C ARG A 30 -19.60 -17.68 -16.49
N ALA A 31 -18.83 -17.04 -15.61
CA ALA A 31 -19.35 -16.12 -14.60
C ALA A 31 -20.01 -14.88 -15.22
N TRP A 32 -19.37 -14.26 -16.22
CA TRP A 32 -19.93 -13.13 -16.97
C TRP A 32 -21.19 -13.51 -17.72
N ARG A 33 -21.25 -14.71 -18.31
CA ARG A 33 -22.46 -15.21 -18.97
C ARG A 33 -23.62 -15.40 -17.99
N ALA A 34 -23.34 -15.85 -16.77
CA ALA A 34 -24.33 -15.95 -15.71
C ALA A 34 -24.87 -14.57 -15.31
N VAL A 35 -23.98 -13.61 -15.04
CA VAL A 35 -24.35 -12.23 -14.68
C VAL A 35 -25.07 -11.50 -15.81
N ALA A 36 -24.66 -11.70 -17.06
CA ALA A 36 -25.36 -11.14 -18.22
C ALA A 36 -26.79 -11.68 -18.30
N GLY A 37 -26.98 -12.98 -18.05
CA GLY A 37 -28.31 -13.59 -18.00
C GLY A 37 -29.18 -12.97 -16.92
N GLU A 38 -28.65 -12.80 -15.71
CA GLU A 38 -29.34 -12.14 -14.60
C GLU A 38 -29.73 -10.68 -14.94
N LYS A 39 -28.78 -9.87 -15.45
CA LYS A 39 -29.02 -8.48 -15.87
C LYS A 39 -30.10 -8.36 -16.96
N LEU A 40 -30.22 -9.37 -17.82
CA LEU A 40 -31.22 -9.45 -18.87
C LEU A 40 -32.55 -10.06 -18.39
N GLY A 41 -32.68 -10.42 -17.11
CA GLY A 41 -33.87 -11.05 -16.55
C GLY A 41 -34.10 -12.48 -17.05
N LEU A 42 -33.05 -13.16 -17.51
CA LEU A 42 -33.09 -14.56 -17.90
C LEU A 42 -33.08 -15.43 -16.63
N GLY A 43 -33.88 -16.49 -16.60
CA GLY A 43 -33.92 -17.46 -15.49
C GLY A 43 -32.67 -18.35 -15.36
N GLY A 44 -31.53 -17.92 -15.91
CA GLY A 44 -30.28 -18.65 -15.98
C GLY A 44 -29.24 -17.92 -16.83
N PRO A 45 -28.04 -18.49 -17.01
CA PRO A 45 -26.98 -17.87 -17.79
C PRO A 45 -27.40 -17.59 -19.23
N LEU A 46 -26.90 -16.50 -19.81
CA LEU A 46 -27.11 -16.17 -21.23
C LEU A 46 -26.70 -17.36 -22.11
N SER A 47 -27.48 -17.73 -23.13
CA SER A 47 -27.21 -18.93 -23.91
C SER A 47 -25.89 -18.82 -24.69
N GLN A 48 -25.10 -19.90 -24.72
CA GLN A 48 -23.90 -19.99 -25.58
C GLN A 48 -24.23 -19.73 -27.05
N VAL A 49 -25.45 -20.08 -27.50
CA VAL A 49 -25.90 -19.84 -28.88
C VAL A 49 -26.10 -18.35 -29.13
N ASP A 50 -26.68 -17.63 -28.17
CA ASP A 50 -26.96 -16.20 -28.30
C ASP A 50 -25.66 -15.41 -28.30
N VAL A 51 -24.73 -15.76 -27.40
CA VAL A 51 -23.38 -15.16 -27.37
C VAL A 51 -22.65 -15.41 -28.69
N ALA A 52 -22.61 -16.66 -29.16
CA ALA A 52 -21.95 -17.01 -30.42
C ALA A 52 -22.53 -16.26 -31.62
N THR A 53 -23.87 -16.14 -31.67
CA THR A 53 -24.58 -15.42 -32.73
C THR A 53 -24.22 -13.93 -32.72
N ALA A 54 -24.18 -13.32 -31.53
CA ALA A 54 -23.85 -11.89 -31.39
C ALA A 54 -22.43 -11.54 -31.85
N ILE A 55 -21.48 -12.47 -31.72
CA ILE A 55 -20.08 -12.28 -32.16
C ILE A 55 -19.80 -12.87 -33.55
N GLY A 56 -20.83 -13.34 -34.27
CA GLY A 56 -20.67 -13.90 -35.62
C GLY A 56 -19.88 -15.22 -35.67
N ARG A 57 -19.94 -16.04 -34.62
CA ARG A 57 -19.23 -17.33 -34.51
C ARG A 57 -20.20 -18.49 -34.27
N SER A 58 -19.72 -19.72 -34.40
CA SER A 58 -20.53 -20.91 -34.13
C SER A 58 -20.62 -21.21 -32.63
N ARG A 59 -21.69 -21.88 -32.19
CA ARG A 59 -21.82 -22.35 -30.80
C ARG A 59 -20.60 -23.17 -30.36
N GLY A 60 -20.14 -24.10 -31.20
CA GLY A 60 -18.97 -24.92 -30.91
C GLY A 60 -17.68 -24.11 -30.76
N TRP A 61 -17.55 -23.01 -31.50
CA TRP A 61 -16.44 -22.08 -31.33
C TRP A 61 -16.47 -21.41 -29.95
N TYR A 62 -17.64 -20.90 -29.52
CA TYR A 62 -17.79 -20.27 -28.21
C TYR A 62 -17.67 -21.27 -27.06
N GLN A 63 -18.18 -22.49 -27.23
CA GLN A 63 -18.00 -23.58 -26.27
C GLN A 63 -16.52 -23.92 -26.08
N ASN A 64 -15.74 -23.98 -27.15
CA ASN A 64 -14.30 -24.21 -27.06
C ASN A 64 -13.59 -23.05 -26.34
N LEU A 65 -14.03 -21.81 -26.56
CA LEU A 65 -13.52 -20.65 -25.84
C LEU A 65 -13.77 -20.76 -24.33
N GLU A 66 -15.00 -21.08 -23.91
CA GLU A 66 -15.33 -21.35 -22.49
C GLU A 66 -14.62 -22.58 -21.93
N ASN A 67 -14.12 -23.49 -22.77
CA ASN A 67 -13.34 -24.65 -22.35
C ASN A 67 -11.82 -24.38 -22.27
N GLY A 68 -11.38 -23.15 -22.52
CA GLY A 68 -9.96 -22.78 -22.43
C GLY A 68 -9.24 -22.61 -23.76
N ALA A 69 -9.92 -22.77 -24.90
CA ALA A 69 -9.30 -22.44 -26.17
C ALA A 69 -8.99 -20.93 -26.24
N ARG A 70 -7.83 -20.59 -26.82
CA ARG A 70 -7.37 -19.22 -27.06
C ARG A 70 -7.19 -18.99 -28.56
N PRO A 71 -8.27 -18.96 -29.35
CA PRO A 71 -8.14 -18.63 -30.76
C PRO A 71 -7.68 -17.18 -30.90
N LYS A 72 -6.86 -16.87 -31.92
CA LYS A 72 -6.56 -15.48 -32.26
C LYS A 72 -7.87 -14.76 -32.62
N MET A 73 -8.13 -13.65 -31.94
CA MET A 73 -9.29 -12.80 -32.18
C MET A 73 -8.83 -11.39 -32.54
N ASP A 74 -9.61 -10.74 -33.39
CA ASP A 74 -9.48 -9.31 -33.62
C ASP A 74 -10.17 -8.53 -32.48
N ARG A 75 -9.88 -7.22 -32.43
CA ARG A 75 -10.49 -6.31 -31.45
C ARG A 75 -12.00 -6.25 -31.60
N GLU A 76 -12.53 -6.36 -32.82
CA GLU A 76 -13.97 -6.30 -33.08
C GLU A 76 -14.75 -7.44 -32.41
N VAL A 77 -14.21 -8.67 -32.45
CA VAL A 77 -14.81 -9.81 -31.74
C VAL A 77 -14.75 -9.63 -30.23
N LEU A 78 -13.65 -9.10 -29.69
CA LEU A 78 -13.51 -8.82 -28.24
C LEU A 78 -14.50 -7.75 -27.76
N ASP A 79 -14.60 -6.64 -28.49
CA ASP A 79 -15.55 -5.56 -28.19
C ASP A 79 -17.00 -6.06 -28.28
N SER A 80 -17.31 -6.91 -29.26
CA SER A 80 -18.63 -7.52 -29.42
C SER A 80 -18.95 -8.48 -28.28
N LEU A 81 -17.96 -9.25 -27.84
CA LEU A 81 -18.09 -10.15 -26.70
C LEU A 81 -18.30 -9.38 -25.39
N ALA A 82 -17.58 -8.28 -25.19
CA ALA A 82 -17.77 -7.42 -24.03
C ALA A 82 -19.18 -6.79 -24.00
N LYS A 83 -19.69 -6.35 -25.15
CA LYS A 83 -21.04 -5.80 -25.30
C LYS A 83 -22.11 -6.83 -24.97
N VAL A 84 -22.06 -8.03 -25.56
CA VAL A 84 -23.09 -9.05 -25.34
C VAL A 84 -23.09 -9.59 -23.91
N LEU A 85 -21.92 -9.64 -23.27
CA LEU A 85 -21.77 -10.04 -21.87
C LEU A 85 -22.00 -8.90 -20.87
N LEU A 86 -22.32 -7.68 -21.33
CA LEU A 86 -22.57 -6.50 -20.49
C LEU A 86 -21.41 -6.22 -19.52
N LEU A 87 -20.17 -6.33 -20.03
CA LEU A 87 -18.94 -6.13 -19.27
C LEU A 87 -18.70 -4.65 -18.97
N GLY A 88 -18.25 -4.35 -17.75
CA GLY A 88 -17.72 -3.04 -17.40
C GLY A 88 -16.30 -2.86 -17.95
N ARG A 89 -15.65 -1.75 -17.54
CA ARG A 89 -14.31 -1.41 -17.98
C ARG A 89 -13.29 -2.50 -17.60
N ASP A 90 -13.27 -2.89 -16.34
CA ASP A 90 -12.28 -3.82 -15.79
C ASP A 90 -12.51 -5.24 -16.31
N GLU A 91 -13.77 -5.68 -16.43
CA GLU A 91 -14.09 -6.97 -17.04
C GLU A 91 -13.70 -7.01 -18.52
N HIS A 92 -13.97 -5.94 -19.27
CA HIS A 92 -13.56 -5.86 -20.67
C HIS A 92 -12.04 -5.91 -20.82
N GLN A 93 -11.31 -5.17 -19.97
CA GLN A 93 -9.86 -5.20 -19.96
C GLN A 93 -9.31 -6.58 -19.60
N ALA A 94 -9.87 -7.23 -18.58
CA ALA A 94 -9.53 -8.60 -18.22
C ALA A 94 -9.78 -9.59 -19.38
N LEU A 95 -10.89 -9.43 -20.11
CA LEU A 95 -11.20 -10.22 -21.31
C LEU A 95 -10.13 -10.05 -22.40
N VAL A 96 -9.75 -8.81 -22.68
CA VAL A 96 -8.72 -8.50 -23.68
C VAL A 96 -7.37 -9.10 -23.28
N LEU A 97 -6.94 -8.90 -22.04
CA LEU A 97 -5.68 -9.43 -21.50
C LEU A 97 -5.65 -10.97 -21.49
N ALA A 98 -6.78 -11.59 -21.18
CA ALA A 98 -6.92 -13.04 -21.16
C ALA A 98 -6.78 -13.69 -22.54
N LEU A 99 -7.33 -13.06 -23.59
CA LEU A 99 -7.53 -13.69 -24.90
C LEU A 99 -6.56 -13.20 -25.98
N MET A 100 -5.98 -12.02 -25.81
CA MET A 100 -4.86 -11.58 -26.63
C MET A 100 -3.58 -12.06 -25.97
N ASP A 101 -3.10 -13.26 -26.33
CA ASP A 101 -1.83 -13.85 -25.85
C ASP A 101 -0.74 -12.79 -25.73
N GLY A 102 -0.55 -12.28 -24.51
CA GLY A 102 0.61 -11.54 -24.05
C GLY A 102 1.23 -10.51 -25.01
N ALA A 103 0.46 -9.90 -25.91
CA ALA A 103 1.01 -8.89 -26.84
C ALA A 103 1.49 -7.63 -26.10
N LEU A 104 1.23 -7.55 -24.79
CA LEU A 104 1.80 -6.57 -23.86
C LEU A 104 2.78 -7.19 -22.83
N THR A 105 2.97 -8.51 -22.79
CA THR A 105 3.76 -9.21 -21.75
C THR A 105 5.02 -9.93 -22.25
N THR A 106 5.42 -9.74 -23.51
CA THR A 106 6.80 -10.07 -23.94
C THR A 106 7.74 -8.90 -23.70
N ILE A 107 7.84 -8.45 -22.45
CA ILE A 107 8.97 -7.62 -22.04
C ILE A 107 9.81 -8.53 -21.14
N PRO A 108 11.04 -8.90 -21.55
CA PRO A 108 11.79 -9.98 -20.90
C PRO A 108 11.97 -9.74 -19.39
N ASP A 109 12.11 -10.82 -18.61
CA ASP A 109 12.52 -10.80 -17.19
C ASP A 109 13.88 -10.11 -16.90
N SER A 110 14.48 -9.44 -17.90
CA SER A 110 15.69 -8.65 -17.77
C SER A 110 15.51 -7.31 -17.06
N PHE A 111 14.35 -6.99 -16.49
CA PHE A 111 14.15 -5.79 -15.65
C PHE A 111 14.68 -6.01 -14.23
N GLY A 112 15.98 -6.23 -14.20
CA GLY A 112 16.84 -6.24 -13.03
C GLY A 112 17.81 -5.07 -13.04
N ASP A 113 17.48 -3.96 -13.70
CA ASP A 113 18.33 -2.77 -13.58
C ASP A 113 18.17 -2.24 -12.15
N GLU A 114 19.17 -2.52 -11.32
CA GLU A 114 19.28 -2.02 -9.94
C GLU A 114 19.07 -0.51 -9.89
N THR A 115 19.42 0.18 -10.97
CA THR A 115 19.15 1.59 -11.24
C THR A 115 17.65 1.92 -11.20
N VAL A 116 16.80 1.18 -11.93
CA VAL A 116 15.34 1.42 -11.95
C VAL A 116 14.74 1.22 -10.56
N ARG A 117 15.19 0.19 -9.82
CA ARG A 117 14.72 -0.04 -8.45
C ARG A 117 15.20 1.07 -7.51
N ARG A 118 16.42 1.57 -7.67
CA ARG A 118 16.95 2.71 -6.91
C ARG A 118 16.15 3.98 -7.20
N ASP A 119 15.85 4.28 -8.45
CA ASP A 119 15.09 5.48 -8.83
C ASP A 119 13.65 5.42 -8.29
N LEU A 120 13.01 4.25 -8.36
CA LEU A 120 11.69 4.04 -7.76
C LEU A 120 11.75 4.14 -6.24
N GLN A 121 12.77 3.58 -5.58
CA GLN A 121 12.96 3.72 -4.14
C GLN A 121 13.14 5.19 -3.73
N MET A 122 13.95 5.95 -4.46
CA MET A 122 14.09 7.40 -4.25
C MET A 122 12.75 8.14 -4.36
N MET A 123 11.90 7.74 -5.31
CA MET A 123 10.56 8.31 -5.45
C MET A 123 9.65 7.96 -4.26
N LEU A 124 9.72 6.73 -3.74
CA LEU A 124 8.98 6.32 -2.54
C LEU A 124 9.44 7.11 -1.31
N ASP A 125 10.74 7.30 -1.14
CA ASP A 125 11.32 8.04 -0.02
C ASP A 125 10.91 9.52 -0.04
N GLN A 126 10.69 10.10 -1.23
CA GLN A 126 10.16 11.45 -1.40
C GLN A 126 8.69 11.62 -1.03
N GLN A 127 7.96 10.52 -0.79
CA GLN A 127 6.55 10.61 -0.39
C GLN A 127 6.37 10.89 1.11
N LEU A 128 7.44 10.86 1.90
CA LEU A 128 7.39 11.22 3.31
C LEU A 128 6.67 12.57 3.52
N PRO A 129 5.75 12.66 4.50
CA PRO A 129 5.46 11.66 5.55
C PRO A 129 4.53 10.52 5.12
N ASN A 130 4.00 10.52 3.90
CA ASN A 130 3.05 9.49 3.46
C ASN A 130 3.74 8.12 3.32
N PRO A 131 3.17 7.06 3.93
CA PRO A 131 3.61 5.70 3.73
C PRO A 131 3.53 5.31 2.26
N ALA A 132 4.63 4.77 1.75
CA ALA A 132 4.70 4.33 0.37
C ALA A 132 5.44 3.00 0.24
N TYR A 133 4.98 2.17 -0.68
CA TYR A 133 5.62 0.89 -0.98
C TYR A 133 5.50 0.53 -2.46
N LEU A 134 6.37 -0.38 -2.89
CA LEU A 134 6.42 -0.91 -4.24
C LEU A 134 6.19 -2.43 -4.16
N THR A 135 5.31 -2.92 -5.03
CA THR A 135 5.07 -4.35 -5.18
C THR A 135 5.36 -4.83 -6.58
N ASP A 136 5.69 -6.11 -6.73
CA ASP A 136 5.73 -6.78 -8.02
C ASP A 136 4.32 -7.22 -8.51
N ARG A 137 4.27 -7.93 -9.64
CA ARG A 137 3.02 -8.40 -10.27
C ARG A 137 2.18 -9.31 -9.37
N VAL A 138 2.80 -10.01 -8.42
CA VAL A 138 2.16 -10.94 -7.46
C VAL A 138 2.14 -10.39 -6.04
N TRP A 139 2.28 -9.07 -5.89
CA TRP A 139 2.16 -8.34 -4.63
C TRP A 139 3.26 -8.60 -3.59
N ASN A 140 4.43 -9.13 -4.00
CA ASN A 140 5.59 -9.15 -3.12
C ASN A 140 6.09 -7.72 -2.90
N ILE A 141 6.44 -7.38 -1.66
CA ILE A 141 7.06 -6.10 -1.33
C ILE A 141 8.49 -6.10 -1.88
N ILE A 142 8.78 -5.17 -2.78
CA ILE A 142 10.09 -5.01 -3.43
C ILE A 142 10.74 -3.63 -3.18
N GLY A 143 10.05 -2.76 -2.42
CA GLY A 143 10.54 -1.48 -1.94
C GLY A 143 9.52 -0.85 -0.99
N TYR A 144 9.98 -0.03 -0.04
CA TYR A 144 9.12 0.70 0.90
C TYR A 144 9.88 1.87 1.50
N ASN A 145 9.17 2.93 1.90
CA ASN A 145 9.76 4.05 2.61
C ASN A 145 9.70 3.87 4.13
N ALA A 146 10.36 4.76 4.86
CA ALA A 146 10.49 4.66 6.31
C ALA A 146 9.13 4.85 7.05
N ALA A 147 8.22 5.67 6.52
CA ALA A 147 6.85 5.80 7.05
C ALA A 147 6.07 4.49 6.97
N MET A 148 6.16 3.79 5.84
CA MET A 148 5.56 2.46 5.70
C MET A 148 6.14 1.46 6.71
N ALA A 149 7.47 1.42 6.85
CA ALA A 149 8.13 0.50 7.76
C ALA A 149 7.86 0.77 9.25
N ALA A 150 7.50 2.01 9.59
CA ALA A 150 7.15 2.43 10.94
C ALA A 150 5.71 2.04 11.31
N LEU A 151 4.75 2.30 10.42
CA LEU A 151 3.34 2.01 10.67
C LEU A 151 2.96 0.56 10.41
N TRP A 152 3.62 -0.08 9.44
CA TRP A 152 3.37 -1.46 9.02
C TRP A 152 4.66 -2.27 9.01
N PRO A 153 5.17 -2.67 10.19
CA PRO A 153 6.47 -3.33 10.29
C PRO A 153 6.60 -4.64 9.49
N TRP A 154 5.48 -5.31 9.18
CA TRP A 154 5.43 -6.53 8.39
C TRP A 154 6.09 -6.39 7.01
N VAL A 155 6.16 -5.18 6.44
CA VAL A 155 6.83 -4.95 5.14
C VAL A 155 8.32 -5.27 5.17
N LYS A 156 8.93 -5.30 6.36
CA LYS A 156 10.35 -5.64 6.57
C LYS A 156 10.60 -7.15 6.59
N GLU A 157 9.56 -7.97 6.67
CA GLU A 157 9.70 -9.41 6.76
C GLU A 157 10.24 -9.99 5.44
N PRO A 158 11.16 -10.97 5.49
CA PRO A 158 11.60 -11.67 4.29
C PRO A 158 10.43 -12.31 3.56
N GLY A 159 10.25 -11.98 2.28
CA GLY A 159 9.13 -12.49 1.48
C GLY A 159 7.77 -11.86 1.84
N ALA A 160 7.78 -10.67 2.46
CA ALA A 160 6.57 -9.88 2.70
C ALA A 160 5.74 -9.75 1.42
N ASN A 161 4.44 -10.03 1.53
CA ASN A 161 3.51 -9.99 0.42
C ASN A 161 2.19 -9.37 0.89
N LEU A 162 1.74 -8.33 0.20
CA LEU A 162 0.57 -7.55 0.62
C LEU A 162 -0.70 -8.41 0.72
N ILE A 163 -0.95 -9.28 -0.26
CA ILE A 163 -2.17 -10.10 -0.27
C ILE A 163 -2.10 -11.17 0.82
N ARG A 164 -0.93 -11.78 1.05
CA ARG A 164 -0.76 -12.72 2.16
C ARG A 164 -1.00 -12.04 3.50
N TRP A 165 -0.41 -10.87 3.71
CA TRP A 165 -0.64 -10.11 4.92
C TRP A 165 -2.12 -9.78 5.07
N ALA A 166 -2.74 -9.18 4.03
CA ALA A 166 -4.11 -8.71 4.11
C ALA A 166 -5.15 -9.83 4.29
N MET A 167 -4.95 -10.99 3.68
CA MET A 167 -5.91 -12.09 3.72
C MET A 167 -5.62 -13.06 4.88
N LEU A 168 -4.35 -13.41 5.11
CA LEU A 168 -3.97 -14.56 5.93
C LEU A 168 -3.42 -14.19 7.30
N SER A 169 -3.08 -12.92 7.56
CA SER A 169 -2.56 -12.50 8.86
C SER A 169 -3.67 -12.07 9.82
N ASP A 170 -3.53 -12.40 11.10
CA ASP A 170 -4.43 -11.90 12.14
C ASP A 170 -4.23 -10.39 12.38
N GLU A 171 -3.01 -9.88 12.15
CA GLU A 171 -2.71 -8.45 12.24
C GLU A 171 -3.59 -7.63 11.28
N ALA A 172 -3.66 -8.02 10.00
CA ALA A 172 -4.48 -7.30 9.02
C ALA A 172 -5.97 -7.34 9.36
N ARG A 173 -6.45 -8.45 9.94
CA ARG A 173 -7.85 -8.59 10.38
C ARG A 173 -8.20 -7.63 11.52
N LEU A 174 -7.22 -7.29 12.37
CA LEU A 174 -7.40 -6.30 13.43
C LEU A 174 -7.22 -4.86 12.93
N GLN A 175 -6.36 -4.66 11.93
CA GLN A 175 -6.08 -3.32 11.42
C GLN A 175 -7.13 -2.84 10.39
N TYR A 176 -7.73 -3.70 9.58
CA TYR A 176 -8.80 -3.29 8.68
C TYR A 176 -10.15 -3.26 9.42
N VAL A 177 -10.80 -2.09 9.48
CA VAL A 177 -12.10 -1.94 10.16
C VAL A 177 -13.21 -2.76 9.49
N ASP A 178 -13.21 -2.81 8.15
CA ASP A 178 -14.10 -3.67 7.35
C ASP A 178 -13.29 -4.70 6.56
N TRP A 179 -12.60 -5.58 7.30
CA TRP A 179 -11.72 -6.58 6.70
C TRP A 179 -12.42 -7.45 5.65
N GLN A 180 -13.70 -7.79 5.86
CA GLN A 180 -14.47 -8.61 4.92
C GLN A 180 -14.63 -7.91 3.56
N HIS A 181 -14.92 -6.60 3.55
CA HIS A 181 -14.96 -5.84 2.31
C HIS A 181 -13.61 -5.85 1.60
N HIS A 182 -12.52 -5.64 2.35
CA HIS A 182 -11.16 -5.73 1.81
C HIS A 182 -10.87 -7.10 1.20
N ALA A 183 -11.28 -8.19 1.86
CA ALA A 183 -11.08 -9.54 1.38
C ALA A 183 -11.78 -9.80 0.03
N THR A 184 -13.01 -9.30 -0.13
CA THR A 184 -13.72 -9.36 -1.43
C THR A 184 -12.99 -8.56 -2.51
N GLU A 185 -12.49 -7.37 -2.21
CA GLU A 185 -11.72 -6.57 -3.18
C GLU A 185 -10.39 -7.24 -3.59
N TYR A 186 -9.68 -7.88 -2.65
CA TYR A 186 -8.46 -8.63 -2.98
C TYR A 186 -8.74 -9.84 -3.86
N VAL A 187 -9.88 -10.51 -3.71
CA VAL A 187 -10.30 -11.59 -4.63
C VAL A 187 -10.50 -11.06 -6.04
N LYS A 188 -11.11 -9.88 -6.21
CA LYS A 188 -11.29 -9.24 -7.53
C LYS A 188 -9.94 -8.94 -8.20
N LEU A 189 -8.96 -8.44 -7.43
CA LEU A 189 -7.58 -8.23 -7.89
C LEU A 189 -6.90 -9.54 -8.33
N LEU A 190 -7.02 -10.60 -7.52
CA LEU A 190 -6.44 -11.91 -7.84
C LEU A 190 -7.04 -12.52 -9.11
N ARG A 191 -8.35 -12.38 -9.32
CA ARG A 191 -9.02 -12.84 -10.54
C ARG A 191 -8.54 -12.07 -11.77
N PHE A 192 -8.44 -10.74 -11.67
CA PHE A 192 -7.89 -9.91 -12.75
C PHE A 192 -6.46 -10.33 -13.11
N ALA A 193 -5.59 -10.48 -12.11
CA ALA A 193 -4.22 -10.93 -12.34
C ALA A 193 -4.16 -12.35 -12.92
N SER A 194 -5.06 -13.27 -12.53
CA SER A 194 -5.11 -14.62 -13.11
C SER A 194 -5.50 -14.64 -14.59
N ALA A 195 -6.28 -13.63 -15.03
CA ALA A 195 -6.58 -13.42 -16.44
C ALA A 195 -5.35 -12.90 -17.20
N GLN A 196 -4.60 -11.98 -16.58
CA GLN A 196 -3.41 -11.35 -17.16
C GLN A 196 -2.19 -12.28 -17.21
N TYR A 197 -1.97 -13.09 -16.16
CA TYR A 197 -0.81 -13.97 -16.00
C TYR A 197 -1.22 -15.43 -15.77
N PRO A 198 -1.86 -16.09 -16.76
CA PRO A 198 -2.49 -17.41 -16.59
C PRO A 198 -1.49 -18.57 -16.35
N HIS A 199 -0.20 -18.35 -16.61
CA HIS A 199 0.85 -19.37 -16.46
C HIS A 199 1.86 -19.03 -15.35
N ASP A 200 1.57 -18.01 -14.55
CA ASP A 200 2.46 -17.62 -13.45
C ASP A 200 2.28 -18.57 -12.26
N ALA A 201 3.35 -19.33 -11.97
CA ALA A 201 3.35 -20.34 -10.91
C ALA A 201 3.26 -19.72 -9.51
N GLU A 202 3.83 -18.52 -9.33
CA GLU A 202 3.84 -17.82 -8.05
C GLU A 202 2.46 -17.24 -7.72
N LEU A 203 1.81 -16.63 -8.72
CA LEU A 203 0.43 -16.18 -8.62
C LEU A 203 -0.52 -17.35 -8.34
N SER A 204 -0.33 -18.47 -9.06
CA SER A 204 -1.14 -19.69 -8.88
C SER A 204 -1.00 -20.24 -7.46
N LYS A 205 0.21 -20.20 -6.89
CA LYS A 205 0.46 -20.58 -5.50
C LYS A 205 -0.23 -19.64 -4.51
N LEU A 206 -0.11 -18.32 -4.70
CA LEU A 206 -0.79 -17.32 -3.86
C LEU A 206 -2.30 -17.52 -3.83
N ILE A 207 -2.93 -17.72 -5.00
CA ILE A 207 -4.36 -17.99 -5.10
C ILE A 207 -4.73 -19.30 -4.39
N THR A 208 -3.91 -20.34 -4.54
CA THR A 208 -4.14 -21.63 -3.87
C THR A 208 -4.14 -21.48 -2.35
N ASP A 209 -3.18 -20.72 -1.82
CA ASP A 209 -3.06 -20.50 -0.38
C ASP A 209 -4.26 -19.70 0.18
N VAL A 210 -4.70 -18.65 -0.53
CA VAL A 210 -5.90 -17.88 -0.16
C VAL A 210 -7.16 -18.74 -0.15
N LYS A 211 -7.30 -19.65 -1.12
CA LYS A 211 -8.45 -20.55 -1.22
C LYS A 211 -8.43 -21.67 -0.18
N ALA A 212 -7.25 -22.09 0.25
CA ALA A 212 -7.11 -23.13 1.26
C ALA A 212 -7.46 -22.63 2.68
N ASP A 213 -7.39 -21.33 2.92
CA ASP A 213 -7.78 -20.74 4.21
C ASP A 213 -9.30 -20.84 4.45
N LEU A 214 -9.69 -21.27 5.65
CA LEU A 214 -11.08 -21.58 6.00
C LEU A 214 -12.00 -20.35 6.05
N VAL A 215 -11.42 -19.17 6.26
CA VAL A 215 -12.15 -17.89 6.31
C VAL A 215 -12.10 -17.24 4.93
N CYS A 216 -10.91 -17.09 4.38
CA CYS A 216 -10.66 -16.37 3.13
C CYS A 216 -11.21 -17.10 1.90
N GLY A 217 -11.14 -18.43 1.90
CA GLY A 217 -11.60 -19.24 0.78
C GLY A 217 -13.08 -19.00 0.44
N ARG A 218 -13.89 -18.62 1.43
CA ARG A 218 -15.31 -18.31 1.24
C ARG A 218 -15.55 -17.07 0.37
N PHE A 219 -14.64 -16.09 0.42
CA PHE A 219 -14.75 -14.89 -0.43
C PHE A 219 -14.46 -15.20 -1.91
N TRP A 220 -13.73 -16.28 -2.20
CA TRP A 220 -13.50 -16.72 -3.58
C TRP A 220 -14.79 -17.08 -4.32
N ASP A 221 -15.84 -17.47 -3.60
CA ASP A 221 -17.14 -17.82 -4.17
C ASP A 221 -18.12 -16.63 -4.14
N THR A 222 -17.70 -15.47 -3.62
CA THR A 222 -18.49 -14.23 -3.64
C THR A 222 -18.23 -13.45 -4.92
N ASP A 223 -19.30 -12.86 -5.47
CA ASP A 223 -19.25 -11.95 -6.63
C ASP A 223 -18.37 -12.48 -7.78
N ILE A 224 -18.60 -13.73 -8.19
CA ILE A 224 -17.69 -14.54 -9.04
C ILE A 224 -17.32 -13.91 -10.40
N ALA A 225 -18.11 -12.94 -10.85
CA ALA A 225 -17.93 -12.23 -12.11
C ALA A 225 -17.09 -10.96 -11.96
N ALA A 226 -17.01 -10.38 -10.76
CA ALA A 226 -16.28 -9.15 -10.55
C ALA A 226 -14.77 -9.37 -10.58
N VAL A 227 -14.10 -8.46 -11.29
CA VAL A 227 -12.66 -8.32 -11.36
C VAL A 227 -12.32 -6.84 -11.19
N SER A 228 -11.12 -6.55 -10.70
CA SER A 228 -10.64 -5.18 -10.57
C SER A 228 -9.17 -5.12 -10.93
N GLU A 229 -8.76 -4.13 -11.72
CA GLU A 229 -7.35 -3.94 -12.07
C GLU A 229 -6.54 -3.36 -10.90
N SER A 230 -7.14 -2.43 -10.16
CA SER A 230 -6.46 -1.66 -9.11
C SER A 230 -7.44 -1.15 -8.06
N ARG A 231 -6.92 -0.76 -6.90
CA ARG A 231 -7.65 -0.08 -5.82
C ARG A 231 -7.27 1.40 -5.73
N ASP A 232 -6.97 2.02 -6.87
CA ASP A 232 -6.60 3.43 -6.91
C ASP A 232 -7.75 4.31 -6.40
N GLY A 233 -7.43 5.30 -5.55
CA GLY A 233 -8.40 6.18 -4.92
C GLY A 233 -9.28 5.52 -3.85
N HIS A 234 -9.00 4.28 -3.46
CA HIS A 234 -9.81 3.57 -2.47
C HIS A 234 -9.66 4.22 -1.08
N LEU A 235 -10.75 4.78 -0.57
CA LEU A 235 -10.89 5.33 0.78
C LEU A 235 -11.33 4.22 1.74
N PHE A 236 -10.61 4.02 2.84
CA PHE A 236 -10.95 3.00 3.83
C PHE A 236 -10.45 3.33 5.23
N LYS A 237 -11.00 2.63 6.21
CA LYS A 237 -10.67 2.80 7.62
C LYS A 237 -9.67 1.77 8.09
N MET A 238 -8.66 2.22 8.83
CA MET A 238 -7.67 1.37 9.47
C MET A 238 -7.54 1.70 10.95
N ILE A 239 -7.17 0.70 11.76
CA ILE A 239 -6.77 0.82 13.15
C ILE A 239 -5.28 0.54 13.21
N LEU A 240 -4.48 1.51 13.63
CA LEU A 240 -3.04 1.36 13.72
C LEU A 240 -2.59 1.39 15.18
N PRO A 241 -1.73 0.45 15.64
CA PRO A 241 -1.22 0.45 17.00
C PRO A 241 -0.50 1.75 17.39
N SER A 242 0.17 2.38 16.43
CA SER A 242 0.88 3.66 16.62
C SER A 242 -0.03 4.87 16.74
N MET A 243 -1.34 4.71 16.50
CA MET A 243 -2.35 5.78 16.55
C MET A 243 -3.35 5.54 17.69
N ASP A 244 -2.88 4.99 18.81
CA ASP A 244 -3.70 4.64 19.98
C ASP A 244 -4.96 3.80 19.63
N TYR A 245 -4.85 2.98 18.58
CA TYR A 245 -5.92 2.15 18.05
C TYR A 245 -7.18 2.93 17.62
N GLN A 246 -7.04 4.23 17.32
CA GLN A 246 -8.13 5.00 16.74
C GLN A 246 -8.32 4.66 15.25
N PRO A 247 -9.56 4.52 14.77
CA PRO A 247 -9.83 4.39 13.35
C PRO A 247 -9.41 5.66 12.60
N VAL A 248 -8.54 5.49 11.60
CA VAL A 248 -8.11 6.54 10.68
C VAL A 248 -8.62 6.26 9.28
N GLU A 249 -9.07 7.30 8.58
CA GLU A 249 -9.44 7.20 7.17
C GLU A 249 -8.22 7.44 6.29
N VAL A 250 -7.94 6.52 5.37
CA VAL A 250 -6.82 6.59 4.45
C VAL A 250 -7.28 6.36 3.02
N ILE A 251 -6.55 6.95 2.07
CA ILE A 251 -6.74 6.76 0.63
C ILE A 251 -5.50 6.08 0.08
N SER A 252 -5.68 4.96 -0.63
CA SER A 252 -4.59 4.33 -1.38
C SER A 252 -4.55 4.83 -2.82
N HIS A 253 -3.42 5.39 -3.23
CA HIS A 253 -3.13 5.78 -4.61
C HIS A 253 -2.23 4.74 -5.25
N VAL A 254 -2.67 4.15 -6.36
CA VAL A 254 -1.96 3.05 -7.04
C VAL A 254 -1.43 3.55 -8.38
N LEU A 255 -0.11 3.58 -8.52
CA LEU A 255 0.59 3.99 -9.73
C LEU A 255 1.31 2.79 -10.36
N PHE A 256 1.27 2.72 -11.69
CA PHE A 256 1.96 1.67 -12.45
C PHE A 256 3.21 2.26 -13.12
N PRO A 257 4.43 1.98 -12.62
CA PRO A 257 5.65 2.50 -13.21
C PRO A 257 5.89 1.89 -14.60
N VAL A 258 5.98 2.74 -15.62
CA VAL A 258 6.29 2.33 -17.00
C VAL A 258 7.66 1.65 -17.09
N SER A 259 8.61 2.08 -16.26
CA SER A 259 9.97 1.52 -16.18
C SER A 259 10.03 0.13 -15.53
N LEU A 260 8.99 -0.27 -14.79
CA LEU A 260 8.91 -1.60 -14.15
C LEU A 260 7.51 -2.21 -14.36
N PRO A 261 7.22 -2.72 -15.58
CA PRO A 261 5.92 -3.28 -15.91
C PRO A 261 5.50 -4.41 -14.96
N GLY A 262 4.22 -4.41 -14.57
CA GLY A 262 3.65 -5.35 -13.61
C GLY A 262 3.89 -4.96 -12.15
N ALA A 263 4.82 -4.06 -11.84
CA ALA A 263 4.94 -3.51 -10.51
C ALA A 263 3.85 -2.46 -10.23
N ARG A 264 3.65 -2.17 -8.95
CA ARG A 264 2.69 -1.16 -8.45
C ARG A 264 3.36 -0.36 -7.35
N ALA A 265 3.46 0.95 -7.53
CA ALA A 265 3.82 1.87 -6.47
C ALA A 265 2.53 2.34 -5.79
N VAL A 266 2.48 2.23 -4.46
CA VAL A 266 1.31 2.59 -3.67
C VAL A 266 1.70 3.66 -2.66
N ILE A 267 0.91 4.72 -2.61
CA ILE A 267 1.06 5.83 -1.66
C ILE A 267 -0.22 5.89 -0.84
N ILE A 268 -0.10 5.94 0.49
CA ILE A 268 -1.23 6.02 1.40
C ILE A 268 -1.29 7.43 1.98
N THR A 269 -2.33 8.19 1.64
CA THR A 269 -2.55 9.53 2.20
C THR A 269 -3.63 9.50 3.26
N TRP A 270 -3.48 10.32 4.29
CA TRP A 270 -4.48 10.47 5.33
C TRP A 270 -5.65 11.37 4.87
N ALA A 271 -6.87 10.93 5.15
CA ALA A 271 -8.10 11.64 4.83
C ALA A 271 -8.83 12.23 6.05
N GLY A 272 -8.25 12.11 7.25
CA GLY A 272 -8.82 12.60 8.51
C GLY A 272 -9.25 11.50 9.47
N THR A 273 -9.78 11.90 10.62
CA THR A 273 -10.51 11.04 11.56
C THR A 273 -12.03 11.25 11.41
N ASP A 274 -12.84 10.37 12.01
CA ASP A 274 -14.30 10.55 12.04
C ASP A 274 -14.73 11.87 12.72
N GLU A 275 -13.89 12.48 13.57
CA GLU A 275 -14.15 13.78 14.20
C GLU A 275 -13.89 14.97 13.26
N ASP A 276 -13.01 14.80 12.26
CA ASP A 276 -12.73 15.81 11.21
C ASP A 276 -13.79 15.80 10.09
N ALA A 277 -14.63 14.76 10.06
CA ALA A 277 -15.74 14.64 9.13
C ALA A 277 -16.87 15.60 9.53
N THR A 278 -16.85 16.82 8.98
CA THR A 278 -18.07 17.66 8.93
C THR A 278 -19.22 16.80 8.38
N PRO A 279 -20.43 16.78 8.98
CA PRO A 279 -21.49 15.85 8.58
C PRO A 279 -22.02 16.20 7.19
N ALA A 280 -21.38 15.66 6.16
CA ALA A 280 -21.81 15.73 4.78
C ALA A 280 -22.34 14.35 4.37
N THR A 281 -23.67 14.27 4.41
CA THR A 281 -24.58 13.50 3.56
C THR A 281 -24.17 12.07 3.18
N THR A 282 -24.97 11.12 3.68
CA THR A 282 -25.03 9.72 3.25
C THR A 282 -25.09 9.63 1.72
N VAL A 283 -24.02 9.18 1.07
CA VAL A 283 -24.01 8.86 -0.36
C VAL A 283 -23.92 7.34 -0.52
N THR A 284 -25.06 6.75 -0.87
CA THR A 284 -25.15 5.42 -1.45
C THR A 284 -24.79 5.52 -2.94
N GLY A 285 -23.55 5.20 -3.31
CA GLY A 285 -23.08 5.22 -4.70
C GLY A 285 -21.94 4.22 -4.93
N GLN A 286 -21.88 3.63 -6.13
CA GLN A 286 -20.85 2.68 -6.53
C GLN A 286 -19.43 3.29 -6.50
N PRO A 287 -18.36 2.49 -6.26
CA PRO A 287 -17.02 2.97 -5.90
C PRO A 287 -16.19 3.63 -7.03
N THR A 288 -16.82 4.25 -8.03
CA THR A 288 -16.09 4.89 -9.16
C THR A 288 -16.36 6.38 -9.31
N ASP A 289 -17.21 6.96 -8.47
CA ASP A 289 -17.39 8.41 -8.46
C ASP A 289 -16.35 9.02 -7.53
N ARG A 290 -15.46 9.83 -8.11
CA ARG A 290 -14.35 10.49 -7.40
C ARG A 290 -14.89 11.11 -6.11
N THR A 291 -14.36 10.66 -4.99
CA THR A 291 -14.64 11.18 -3.65
C THR A 291 -14.67 12.72 -3.71
N PRO A 292 -15.67 13.41 -3.14
CA PRO A 292 -15.66 14.87 -3.08
C PRO A 292 -14.32 15.34 -2.54
N GLU A 293 -13.76 16.40 -3.13
CA GLU A 293 -12.44 16.97 -2.82
C GLU A 293 -12.28 17.19 -1.31
N ARG A 294 -11.76 16.18 -0.60
CA ARG A 294 -11.29 16.31 0.77
C ARG A 294 -9.81 16.66 0.69
N PRO A 295 -9.36 17.77 1.30
CA PRO A 295 -7.94 18.09 1.34
C PRO A 295 -7.20 16.97 2.07
N SER A 296 -6.10 16.50 1.50
CA SER A 296 -5.18 15.59 2.19
C SER A 296 -4.66 16.27 3.45
N VAL A 297 -4.82 15.65 4.60
CA VAL A 297 -4.34 16.19 5.88
C VAL A 297 -2.97 15.54 6.19
N PRO A 298 -2.00 16.25 6.78
CA PRO A 298 -0.70 15.65 7.14
C PRO A 298 -0.87 14.52 8.14
N TRP A 299 -0.27 13.35 7.90
CA TRP A 299 -0.35 12.18 8.79
C TRP A 299 -0.15 12.56 10.27
N PRO A 300 -1.08 12.22 11.18
CA PRO A 300 -0.97 12.56 12.60
C PRO A 300 0.06 11.63 13.25
N ASP A 301 0.79 12.11 14.25
CA ASP A 301 1.59 11.30 15.19
C ASP A 301 2.52 10.22 14.58
N LEU A 302 3.08 10.48 13.40
CA LEU A 302 4.29 9.75 12.99
C LEU A 302 5.44 10.10 13.93
N PRO A 303 6.37 9.14 14.22
CA PRO A 303 7.61 9.47 14.91
C PRO A 303 8.22 10.71 14.24
N PRO A 304 8.66 11.74 15.00
CA PRO A 304 9.08 13.02 14.42
C PRO A 304 10.02 12.83 13.22
N ALA A 305 10.91 11.84 13.31
CA ALA A 305 11.87 11.40 12.29
C ALA A 305 11.31 11.20 10.86
N LEU A 306 9.99 11.06 10.71
CA LEU A 306 9.30 10.76 9.45
C LEU A 306 8.36 11.89 9.00
N SER A 307 8.18 12.91 9.85
CA SER A 307 7.33 14.09 9.62
C SER A 307 8.09 15.25 8.95
N GLY A 308 9.43 15.16 8.90
CA GLY A 308 10.30 16.15 8.28
C GLY A 308 10.21 16.13 6.76
N HIS A 309 9.87 17.28 6.17
CA HIS A 309 9.95 17.48 4.72
C HIS A 309 11.41 17.32 4.28
N ALA A 310 11.76 16.17 3.73
CA ALA A 310 13.06 15.96 3.08
C ALA A 310 13.07 16.69 1.72
N VAL A 311 13.11 18.02 1.74
CA VAL A 311 13.46 18.79 0.56
C VAL A 311 14.96 18.63 0.36
N ARG A 312 15.34 17.66 -0.47
CA ARG A 312 16.71 17.50 -0.93
C ARG A 312 17.07 18.69 -1.83
N ARG A 313 17.79 19.68 -1.29
CA ARG A 313 18.47 20.69 -2.12
C ARG A 313 19.90 20.22 -2.38
N LEU A 314 20.18 19.86 -3.63
CA LEU A 314 21.54 19.56 -4.07
C LEU A 314 22.39 20.84 -4.06
N THR A 315 23.61 20.70 -3.52
CA THR A 315 24.72 21.66 -3.46
C THR A 315 24.40 22.97 -2.75
N VAL A 316 24.58 22.96 -1.42
CA VAL A 316 24.65 24.16 -0.59
C VAL A 316 25.85 24.02 0.34
N SER A 317 26.69 25.04 0.37
CA SER A 317 27.87 25.09 1.23
C SER A 317 27.46 25.26 2.70
N PRO A 318 28.32 24.88 3.67
CA PRO A 318 28.04 25.11 5.09
C PRO A 318 27.80 26.58 5.47
N ALA A 319 28.28 27.54 4.67
CA ALA A 319 28.00 28.96 4.88
C ALA A 319 26.55 29.31 4.48
N GLU A 320 26.06 28.75 3.37
CA GLU A 320 24.68 28.92 2.91
C GLU A 320 23.69 28.17 3.82
N ALA A 321 24.10 27.08 4.46
CA ALA A 321 23.31 26.40 5.50
C ALA A 321 23.03 27.32 6.72
N VAL A 322 23.98 28.20 7.09
CA VAL A 322 23.77 29.19 8.16
C VAL A 322 22.80 30.28 7.71
N GLU A 323 22.88 30.73 6.46
CA GLU A 323 21.91 31.69 5.91
C GLU A 323 20.48 31.11 5.84
N LEU A 324 20.36 29.82 5.49
CA LEU A 324 19.09 29.10 5.45
C LEU A 324 18.44 28.93 6.83
N ALA A 325 19.25 28.73 7.89
CA ALA A 325 18.76 28.61 9.26
C ALA A 325 18.27 29.94 9.87
N GLY A 326 18.45 31.06 9.16
CA GLY A 326 17.92 32.35 9.55
C GLY A 326 18.76 33.11 10.59
N PRO A 327 18.26 34.26 11.09
CA PRO A 327 19.05 35.20 11.90
C PRO A 327 19.43 34.68 13.28
N HIS A 328 18.74 33.63 13.77
CA HIS A 328 19.00 33.00 15.06
C HIS A 328 19.66 31.62 14.93
N ALA A 329 20.28 31.33 13.79
CA ALA A 329 21.00 30.10 13.54
C ALA A 329 22.06 29.82 14.63
N VAL A 330 22.01 28.62 15.22
CA VAL A 330 22.96 28.17 16.25
C VAL A 330 23.75 26.96 15.72
N PRO A 331 25.07 27.08 15.48
CA PRO A 331 25.90 25.94 15.13
C PRO A 331 25.95 24.90 16.27
N LEU A 332 25.89 23.62 15.91
CA LEU A 332 25.98 22.48 16.84
C LEU A 332 27.20 21.59 16.49
N PRO A 333 28.44 22.11 16.65
CA PRO A 333 29.65 21.42 16.21
C PRO A 333 29.92 20.11 16.96
N LEU A 334 29.57 20.01 18.25
CA LEU A 334 29.85 18.81 19.04
C LEU A 334 28.90 17.67 18.66
N LEU A 335 27.63 17.98 18.41
CA LEU A 335 26.66 17.00 17.91
C LEU A 335 26.94 16.62 16.45
N GLY A 336 27.43 17.55 15.62
CA GLY A 336 27.88 17.23 14.27
C GLY A 336 29.06 16.26 14.25
N ALA A 337 30.06 16.52 15.09
CA ALA A 337 31.21 15.62 15.26
C ALA A 337 30.81 14.22 15.74
N LEU A 338 29.77 14.12 16.59
CA LEU A 338 29.24 12.84 17.06
C LEU A 338 28.56 12.01 15.96
N LEU A 339 27.89 12.66 15.01
CA LEU A 339 27.12 11.98 13.96
C LEU A 339 27.97 11.61 12.74
N GLY A 340 28.96 12.43 12.37
CA GLY A 340 29.74 12.20 11.16
C GLY A 340 31.15 12.79 11.17
N GLY A 341 31.71 13.09 12.35
CA GLY A 341 33.07 13.63 12.48
C GLY A 341 33.24 14.99 11.81
N ASP A 342 34.41 15.23 11.23
CA ASP A 342 34.76 16.50 10.57
C ASP A 342 33.96 16.77 9.27
N ASP A 343 33.31 15.73 8.74
CA ASP A 343 32.54 15.79 7.50
C ASP A 343 31.04 16.08 7.73
N CYS A 344 30.61 16.25 8.99
CA CYS A 344 29.23 16.60 9.33
C CYS A 344 29.15 17.93 10.07
N ARG A 345 28.31 18.84 9.57
CA ARG A 345 28.03 20.14 10.20
C ARG A 345 26.54 20.29 10.45
N LEU A 346 26.19 20.71 11.66
CA LEU A 346 24.81 20.92 12.07
C LEU A 346 24.58 22.38 12.44
N VAL A 347 23.45 22.92 11.99
CA VAL A 347 23.00 24.27 12.33
C VAL A 347 21.53 24.20 12.74
N LEU A 348 21.23 24.53 13.98
CA LEU A 348 19.87 24.63 14.51
C LEU A 348 19.25 25.96 14.07
N ALA A 349 18.05 25.90 13.50
CA ALA A 349 17.15 27.02 13.29
C ALA A 349 16.09 27.03 14.40
N PRO A 350 16.35 27.71 15.54
CA PRO A 350 15.52 27.57 16.74
C PRO A 350 14.08 28.03 16.53
N ASP A 351 13.86 29.07 15.74
CA ASP A 351 12.52 29.61 15.45
C ASP A 351 11.68 28.68 14.58
N ALA A 352 12.34 27.85 13.77
CA ALA A 352 11.68 26.87 12.89
C ALA A 352 11.57 25.49 13.54
N GLY A 353 12.27 25.24 14.65
CA GLY A 353 12.38 23.92 15.26
C GLY A 353 13.12 22.88 14.40
N THR A 354 13.85 23.33 13.37
CA THR A 354 14.56 22.47 12.40
C THR A 354 16.07 22.55 12.55
N VAL A 355 16.77 21.55 12.06
CA VAL A 355 18.22 21.46 12.02
C VAL A 355 18.64 21.17 10.59
N ILE A 356 19.57 21.97 10.11
CA ILE A 356 20.19 21.79 8.81
C ILE A 356 21.46 20.96 9.03
N CYS A 357 21.48 19.77 8.45
CA CYS A 357 22.60 18.85 8.44
C CYS A 357 23.31 18.93 7.10
N SER A 358 24.59 19.28 7.11
CA SER A 358 25.45 19.30 5.93
C SER A 358 26.50 18.19 6.06
N THR A 359 26.52 17.26 5.11
CA THR A 359 27.48 16.15 5.08
C THR A 359 28.37 16.24 3.84
N ARG A 360 29.67 16.05 4.03
CA ARG A 360 30.64 16.08 2.93
C ARG A 360 30.82 14.71 2.32
N HIS A 361 30.72 14.62 1.00
CA HIS A 361 30.98 13.42 0.23
C HIS A 361 32.47 13.24 -0.09
N PRO A 362 32.92 12.00 -0.40
CA PRO A 362 34.31 11.71 -0.75
C PRO A 362 34.83 12.43 -2.01
N ASP A 363 33.94 12.83 -2.91
CA ASP A 363 34.24 13.64 -4.10
C ASP A 363 34.40 15.14 -3.80
N GLY A 364 34.13 15.55 -2.55
CA GLY A 364 34.26 16.92 -2.08
C GLY A 364 32.98 17.76 -2.16
N GLU A 365 31.88 17.21 -2.69
CA GLU A 365 30.57 17.86 -2.67
C GLU A 365 29.91 17.80 -1.29
N TRP A 366 28.93 18.69 -1.05
CA TRP A 366 28.16 18.74 0.19
C TRP A 366 26.69 18.40 -0.10
N ASP A 367 26.13 17.44 0.63
CA ASP A 367 24.69 17.19 0.69
C ASP A 367 24.12 17.91 1.91
N VAL A 368 22.96 18.53 1.73
CA VAL A 368 22.30 19.30 2.79
C VAL A 368 20.89 18.80 2.96
N ARG A 369 20.58 18.37 4.18
CA ARG A 369 19.27 17.91 4.61
C ARG A 369 18.77 18.80 5.73
N GLU A 370 17.52 19.24 5.62
CA GLU A 370 16.80 19.81 6.75
C GLU A 370 15.97 18.72 7.44
N SER A 371 16.04 18.64 8.75
CA SER A 371 15.30 17.69 9.59
C SER A 371 14.76 18.38 10.83
N SER A 372 13.76 17.83 11.51
CA SER A 372 13.31 18.43 12.77
C SER A 372 14.36 18.25 13.88
N ALA A 373 14.35 19.10 14.91
CA ALA A 373 15.23 18.91 16.08
C ALA A 373 14.95 17.58 16.82
N ALA A 374 13.71 17.07 16.76
CA ALA A 374 13.34 15.79 17.36
C ALA A 374 13.90 14.59 16.57
N ASP A 375 14.01 14.72 15.25
CA ASP A 375 14.54 13.68 14.35
C ASP A 375 16.02 13.47 14.64
N LEU A 376 16.73 14.59 14.72
CA LEU A 376 18.14 14.60 15.04
C LEU A 376 18.41 14.00 16.43
N LEU A 377 17.58 14.31 17.43
CA LEU A 377 17.69 13.71 18.77
C LEU A 377 17.54 12.19 18.74
N ALA A 378 16.70 11.65 17.85
CA ALA A 378 16.52 10.21 17.69
C ALA A 378 17.68 9.54 16.93
N GLU A 379 18.37 10.27 16.06
CA GLU A 379 19.55 9.80 15.33
C GLU A 379 20.83 9.79 16.19
N LEU A 380 20.87 10.56 17.29
CA LEU A 380 22.04 10.62 18.16
C LEU A 380 22.32 9.27 18.85
N PRO A 381 23.59 8.85 18.97
CA PRO A 381 23.95 7.59 19.61
C PRO A 381 23.49 7.53 21.07
N VAL A 382 22.95 6.37 21.47
CA VAL A 382 22.38 6.15 22.80
C VAL A 382 23.47 6.22 23.88
N GLY A 383 23.51 7.33 24.61
CA GLY A 383 24.40 7.58 25.74
C GLY A 383 24.08 8.93 26.38
N ALA A 384 24.30 9.07 27.70
CA ALA A 384 24.06 10.34 28.37
C ALA A 384 25.07 11.39 27.85
N PRO A 385 24.63 12.49 27.23
CA PRO A 385 25.54 13.53 26.79
C PRO A 385 26.22 14.15 28.01
N ALA A 386 27.54 14.30 27.94
CA ALA A 386 28.36 14.82 29.03
C ALA A 386 29.07 16.11 28.60
N GLY A 387 29.42 16.95 29.58
CA GLY A 387 30.16 18.20 29.32
C GLY A 387 29.44 19.13 28.36
N ASP A 388 30.18 19.70 27.40
CA ASP A 388 29.67 20.71 26.48
C ASP A 388 28.66 20.14 25.45
N THR A 389 28.71 18.84 25.16
CA THR A 389 27.71 18.13 24.33
C THR A 389 26.32 18.21 24.96
N LEU A 390 26.22 18.22 26.30
CA LEU A 390 24.95 18.36 27.01
C LEU A 390 24.31 19.74 26.77
N ALA A 391 25.11 20.79 26.53
CA ALA A 391 24.59 22.11 26.25
C ALA A 391 23.93 22.16 24.86
N GLU A 392 24.58 21.64 23.82
CA GLU A 392 24.00 21.50 22.48
C GLU A 392 22.77 20.59 22.47
N TYR A 393 22.83 19.49 23.22
CA TYR A 393 21.69 18.57 23.36
C TYR A 393 20.48 19.24 24.01
N LYS A 394 20.69 20.10 25.02
CA LYS A 394 19.63 20.89 25.65
C LYS A 394 19.01 21.91 24.68
N LEU A 395 19.79 22.47 23.77
CA LEU A 395 19.29 23.39 22.74
C LEU A 395 18.36 22.66 21.76
N LEU A 396 18.75 21.47 21.30
CA LEU A 396 17.88 20.62 20.49
C LEU A 396 16.60 20.24 21.24
N LEU A 397 16.71 19.79 22.50
CA LEU A 397 15.54 19.47 23.32
C LEU A 397 14.61 20.67 23.45
N ARG A 398 15.13 21.88 23.66
CA ARG A 398 14.32 23.10 23.76
C ARG A 398 13.58 23.40 22.47
N ALA A 399 14.19 23.14 21.32
CA ALA A 399 13.58 23.32 20.00
C ALA A 399 12.44 22.33 19.70
N THR A 400 12.33 21.23 20.47
CA THR A 400 11.19 20.28 20.36
C THR A 400 9.99 20.64 21.26
N LEU A 401 10.05 21.76 21.98
CA LEU A 401 9.03 22.19 22.93
C LEU A 401 8.31 23.44 22.42
N PRO A 402 7.03 23.65 22.77
CA PRO A 402 6.29 24.86 22.43
C PRO A 402 7.02 26.16 22.82
N ASP A 403 6.70 27.25 22.12
CA ASP A 403 7.26 28.57 22.43
C ASP A 403 6.70 29.12 23.75
N ASP A 404 5.42 28.87 24.03
CA ASP A 404 4.79 29.29 25.28
C ASP A 404 5.44 28.59 26.49
N PRO A 405 5.96 29.35 27.47
CA PRO A 405 6.66 28.76 28.62
C PRO A 405 5.79 27.83 29.47
N ALA A 406 4.47 28.09 29.56
CA ALA A 406 3.58 27.27 30.38
C ALA A 406 3.27 25.94 29.67
N GLU A 407 3.06 25.95 28.36
CA GLU A 407 2.93 24.74 27.54
C GLU A 407 4.22 23.93 27.51
N ALA A 408 5.38 24.58 27.31
CA ALA A 408 6.68 23.91 27.37
C ALA A 408 6.92 23.22 28.72
N THR A 409 6.58 23.89 29.82
CA THR A 409 6.70 23.32 31.16
C THR A 409 5.81 22.09 31.34
N ARG A 410 4.56 22.14 30.85
CA ARG A 410 3.65 20.98 30.87
C ARG A 410 4.21 19.82 30.03
N ALA A 411 4.66 20.10 28.82
CA ALA A 411 5.26 19.10 27.93
C ALA A 411 6.50 18.43 28.56
N CYS A 412 7.37 19.21 29.23
CA CYS A 412 8.49 18.67 29.99
C CYS A 412 8.03 17.72 31.12
N HIS A 413 7.02 18.12 31.89
CA HIS A 413 6.49 17.29 32.96
C HIS A 413 5.91 15.97 32.46
N THR A 414 5.15 15.99 31.36
CA THR A 414 4.59 14.79 30.73
C THR A 414 5.69 13.85 30.26
N ARG A 415 6.64 14.35 29.45
CA ARG A 415 7.76 13.54 28.93
C ARG A 415 8.64 12.96 30.05
N LEU A 416 8.87 13.72 31.12
CA LEU A 416 9.63 13.23 32.27
C LEU A 416 8.91 12.09 33.00
N ARG A 417 7.59 12.20 33.15
CA ARG A 417 6.77 11.13 33.75
C ARG A 417 6.82 9.86 32.90
N GLU A 418 6.60 9.98 31.59
CA GLU A 418 6.67 8.84 30.67
C GLU A 418 8.05 8.16 30.70
N ALA A 419 9.13 8.94 30.78
CA ALA A 419 10.48 8.40 30.90
C ALA A 419 10.70 7.66 32.23
N GLN A 420 10.13 8.16 33.33
CA GLN A 420 10.16 7.49 34.63
C GLN A 420 9.38 6.17 34.60
N ASP A 421 8.17 6.17 34.04
CA ASP A 421 7.33 4.98 33.93
C ASP A 421 8.02 3.89 33.08
N ARG A 422 8.64 4.28 31.95
CA ARG A 422 9.44 3.36 31.12
C ARG A 422 10.66 2.82 31.86
N ALA A 423 11.35 3.66 32.63
CA ALA A 423 12.51 3.23 33.42
C ALA A 423 12.11 2.23 34.53
N GLU A 424 10.96 2.46 35.18
CA GLU A 424 10.42 1.55 36.19
C GLU A 424 10.01 0.21 35.57
N ALA A 425 9.32 0.22 34.42
CA ALA A 425 8.98 -1.00 33.70
C ALA A 425 10.22 -1.81 33.29
N LEU A 426 11.27 -1.13 32.80
CA LEU A 426 12.55 -1.78 32.47
C LEU A 426 13.23 -2.38 33.70
N ALA A 427 13.16 -1.69 34.85
CA ALA A 427 13.69 -2.21 36.11
C ALA A 427 12.93 -3.47 36.57
N GLN A 428 11.60 -3.49 36.44
CA GLN A 428 10.77 -4.66 36.75
C GLN A 428 11.13 -5.85 35.85
N VAL A 429 11.23 -5.65 34.53
CA VAL A 429 11.65 -6.70 33.58
C VAL A 429 13.06 -7.20 33.93
N HIS A 430 13.99 -6.32 34.31
CA HIS A 430 15.33 -6.71 34.73
C HIS A 430 15.30 -7.60 35.98
N ASP A 431 14.51 -7.24 37.00
CA ASP A 431 14.36 -8.02 38.23
C ASP A 431 13.68 -9.39 37.97
N GLU A 432 12.69 -9.44 37.08
CA GLU A 432 12.06 -10.69 36.63
C GLU A 432 13.08 -11.62 35.95
N LEU A 433 13.93 -11.09 35.07
CA LEU A 433 14.97 -11.86 34.40
C LEU A 433 16.04 -12.39 35.38
N LEU A 434 16.31 -11.67 36.46
CA LEU A 434 17.24 -12.11 37.51
C LEU A 434 16.63 -13.18 38.43
N THR A 435 15.31 -13.16 38.62
CA THR A 435 14.58 -14.08 39.52
C THR A 435 14.01 -15.31 38.81
N ALA A 436 13.96 -15.32 37.48
CA ALA A 436 13.53 -16.48 36.69
C ALA A 436 14.50 -17.68 36.83
N PRO A 437 14.03 -18.89 37.17
CA PRO A 437 14.88 -20.06 37.26
C PRO A 437 15.43 -20.44 35.88
N ARG A 438 16.76 -20.53 35.76
CA ARG A 438 17.40 -21.02 34.52
C ARG A 438 16.88 -22.40 34.18
N MET A 439 16.16 -22.51 33.05
CA MET A 439 15.75 -23.81 32.51
C MET A 439 16.97 -24.71 32.32
N PRO A 440 16.92 -26.00 32.74
CA PRO A 440 18.01 -26.92 32.46
C PRO A 440 18.09 -27.15 30.94
N ALA A 441 19.30 -27.04 30.40
CA ALA A 441 19.58 -27.35 29.01
C ALA A 441 19.14 -28.79 28.71
N ALA A 442 18.21 -28.95 27.77
CA ALA A 442 17.77 -30.26 27.31
C ALA A 442 19.00 -31.02 26.75
N SER A 443 19.31 -32.16 27.40
CA SER A 443 20.37 -33.10 26.97
C SER A 443 19.83 -34.12 26.00
#